data_AF-A0A2W6DL22-F1
#
_entry.id   AF-A0A2W6DL22-F1
#
_cell.length_a   1.000
_cell.length_b   1.000
_cell.length_c   1.000
_cell.angle_alpha   90.00
_cell.angle_beta   90.00
_cell.angle_gamma   90.00
#
_symmetry.space_group_name_H-M   'P 1'
#
loop_
_entity.id
_entity.type
_entity.pdbx_description
1 polymer ?
#
loop_
_entity_poly.entity_id
_entity_poly.type
_entity_poly.pdbx_seq_one_letter_code
_entity_poly.pdbx_strand_id
1 'polypeptide(L)'
;MTETVGTKRGQISNQTAPGLHIERVLTTEGVHPYDTATWQHRDVVLTNWRDGSVNFEQRGVEFPDFYSVNAANIVTSKYFRG
;
A
#
# COMPACT_ATOMS: atom_id res chain seq x y z
N MET A 1 23.23 64.60 23.80
CA MET A 1 21.97 63.93 24.17
C MET A 1 21.59 63.07 22.98
N THR A 2 21.88 61.77 23.01
CA THR A 2 21.60 60.84 21.91
C THR A 2 20.46 59.93 22.33
N GLU A 3 19.29 60.11 21.72
CA GLU A 3 18.13 59.24 21.94
C GLU A 3 18.33 57.93 21.17
N THR A 4 18.30 56.81 21.88
CA THR A 4 18.21 55.47 21.28
C THR A 4 16.74 55.06 21.30
N VAL A 5 16.11 54.97 20.13
CA VAL A 5 14.72 54.49 20.02
C VAL A 5 14.73 52.97 20.13
N GLY A 6 14.25 52.45 21.27
CA GLY A 6 14.15 51.01 21.51
C GLY A 6 13.05 50.37 20.65
N THR A 7 13.43 49.46 19.76
CA THR A 7 12.48 48.63 19.01
C THR A 7 11.75 47.68 19.96
N LYS A 8 10.43 47.80 20.07
CA LYS A 8 9.59 46.83 20.79
C LYS A 8 9.66 45.48 20.07
N ARG A 9 10.36 44.50 20.65
CA ARG A 9 10.28 43.10 20.26
C ARG A 9 8.85 42.61 20.56
N GLY A 10 8.04 42.45 19.53
CA GLY A 10 6.76 41.77 19.65
C GLY A 10 6.98 40.36 20.18
N GLN A 11 6.29 39.99 21.25
CA GLN A 11 6.25 38.63 21.75
C GLN A 11 5.63 37.75 20.66
N ILE A 12 6.45 36.89 20.03
CA ILE A 12 5.94 35.80 19.21
C ILE A 12 5.32 34.82 20.20
N SER A 13 3.99 34.82 20.29
CA SER A 13 3.28 33.78 21.02
C SER A 13 3.52 32.46 20.30
N ASN A 14 4.13 31.49 20.98
CA ASN A 14 4.26 30.11 20.53
C ASN A 14 2.89 29.41 20.58
N GLN A 15 1.93 29.90 19.80
CA GLN A 15 0.70 29.17 19.55
C GLN A 15 1.05 28.07 18.57
N THR A 16 1.26 26.85 19.09
CA THR A 16 1.42 25.66 18.27
C THR A 16 0.16 25.53 17.42
N ALA A 17 0.30 25.70 16.10
CA ALA A 17 -0.81 25.48 15.19
C ALA A 17 -1.34 24.05 15.38
N PRO A 18 -2.66 23.82 15.43
CA PRO A 18 -3.21 22.48 15.50
C PRO A 18 -2.66 21.63 14.35
N GLY A 19 -2.30 20.39 14.66
CA GLY A 19 -1.73 19.44 13.68
C GLY A 19 -2.73 19.05 12.59
N LEU A 20 -2.25 18.41 11.54
CA LEU A 20 -3.11 17.91 10.47
C LEU A 20 -3.96 16.74 10.97
N HIS A 21 -5.28 16.87 10.85
CA HIS A 21 -6.22 15.77 11.03
C HIS A 21 -6.47 15.10 9.67
N ILE A 22 -6.15 13.81 9.55
CA ILE A 22 -6.41 13.00 8.36
C ILE A 22 -7.50 12.00 8.71
N GLU A 23 -8.62 12.07 7.99
CA GLU A 23 -9.71 11.12 8.14
C GLU A 23 -9.42 9.80 7.42
N ARG A 24 -9.90 8.69 7.99
CA ARG A 24 -9.84 7.37 7.35
C ARG A 24 -11.00 7.25 6.38
N VAL A 25 -10.71 6.82 5.15
CA VAL A 25 -11.74 6.64 4.10
C VAL A 25 -11.99 5.16 3.79
N LEU A 26 -10.93 4.36 3.66
CA LEU A 26 -10.99 2.95 3.26
C LEU A 26 -10.43 1.98 4.31
N THR A 27 -10.23 2.46 5.54
CA THR A 27 -9.66 1.67 6.64
C THR A 27 -10.51 1.80 7.88
N THR A 28 -10.55 0.73 8.66
CA THR A 28 -11.21 0.69 9.96
C THR A 28 -10.15 0.72 11.05
N GLU A 29 -10.37 1.50 12.10
CA GLU A 29 -9.46 1.54 13.24
C GLU A 29 -9.34 0.16 13.89
N GLY A 30 -8.11 -0.24 14.18
CA GLY A 30 -7.82 -1.54 14.81
C GLY A 30 -7.91 -2.75 13.89
N VAL A 31 -8.29 -2.60 12.61
CA VAL A 31 -8.39 -3.71 11.64
C VAL A 31 -7.22 -3.67 10.68
N HIS A 32 -6.50 -4.79 10.55
CA HIS A 32 -5.45 -4.91 9.54
C HIS A 32 -6.09 -5.08 8.15
N PRO A 33 -5.69 -4.31 7.12
CA PRO A 33 -6.33 -4.38 5.80
C PRO A 33 -6.36 -5.79 5.17
N TYR A 34 -5.34 -6.62 5.40
CA TYR A 34 -5.35 -8.00 4.87
C TYR A 34 -6.38 -8.91 5.53
N ASP A 35 -6.82 -8.60 6.75
CA ASP A 35 -7.85 -9.38 7.45
C ASP A 35 -9.26 -9.04 6.91
N THR A 36 -9.38 -8.01 6.06
CA THR A 36 -10.66 -7.62 5.45
C THR A 36 -11.00 -8.43 4.20
N ALA A 37 -10.06 -9.22 3.68
CA ALA A 37 -10.23 -10.05 2.49
C ALA A 37 -10.16 -11.54 2.85
N THR A 38 -10.93 -12.37 2.13
CA THR A 38 -10.79 -13.82 2.18
C THR A 38 -9.69 -14.24 1.21
N TRP A 39 -8.76 -15.08 1.68
CA TRP A 39 -7.61 -15.54 0.90
C TRP A 39 -7.77 -17.00 0.47
N GLN A 40 -7.24 -17.32 -0.71
CA GLN A 40 -7.17 -18.68 -1.25
C GLN A 40 -5.76 -18.93 -1.79
N HIS A 41 -5.27 -20.15 -1.63
CA HIS A 41 -4.03 -20.59 -2.26
C HIS A 41 -4.32 -21.04 -3.69
N ARG A 42 -3.45 -20.65 -4.62
CA ARG A 42 -3.51 -21.08 -6.02
C ARG A 42 -2.13 -21.48 -6.52
N ASP A 43 -2.12 -22.49 -7.38
CA ASP A 43 -0.95 -22.84 -8.17
C ASP A 43 -1.09 -22.21 -9.56
N VAL A 44 -0.07 -21.45 -9.96
CA VAL A 44 0.00 -20.80 -11.27
C VAL A 44 1.04 -21.52 -12.10
N VAL A 45 0.57 -22.24 -13.12
CA VAL A 45 1.41 -22.94 -14.09
C VAL A 45 1.09 -22.42 -15.47
N LEU A 46 2.07 -21.80 -16.12
CA LEU A 46 1.96 -21.25 -17.46
C LEU A 46 2.77 -22.12 -18.41
N THR A 47 2.07 -22.80 -19.31
CA THR A 47 2.65 -23.72 -20.30
C THR A 47 2.79 -23.08 -21.68
N ASN A 48 3.80 -23.50 -22.42
CA ASN A 48 3.97 -23.19 -23.82
C ASN A 48 2.95 -23.96 -24.64
N TRP A 49 2.22 -23.26 -25.51
CA TRP A 49 1.21 -23.87 -26.37
C TRP A 49 1.81 -24.81 -27.44
N ARG A 50 3.08 -24.63 -27.80
CA ARG A 50 3.73 -25.36 -28.89
C ARG A 50 4.15 -26.77 -28.48
N ASP A 51 4.69 -26.93 -27.28
CA ASP A 51 5.32 -28.17 -26.82
C ASP A 51 4.84 -28.60 -25.42
N GLY A 52 3.97 -27.83 -24.78
CA GLY A 52 3.46 -28.12 -23.44
C GLY A 52 4.47 -27.90 -22.31
N SER A 53 5.68 -27.43 -22.61
CA SER A 53 6.69 -27.15 -21.59
C SER A 53 6.24 -26.05 -20.63
N VAL A 54 6.67 -26.12 -19.37
CA VAL A 54 6.36 -25.09 -18.38
C VAL A 54 7.29 -23.90 -18.61
N ASN A 55 6.72 -22.75 -18.98
CA ASN A 55 7.46 -21.51 -19.14
C ASN A 55 7.66 -20.80 -17.79
N PHE A 56 6.68 -20.94 -16.90
CA PHE A 56 6.67 -20.33 -15.59
C PHE A 56 5.76 -21.13 -14.67
N GLU A 57 6.21 -21.34 -13.43
CA GLU A 57 5.44 -22.02 -12.41
C GLU A 57 5.71 -21.38 -11.06
N GLN A 58 4.65 -21.11 -10.33
CA GLN A 58 4.70 -20.68 -8.95
C GLN A 58 3.53 -21.30 -8.19
N ARG A 59 3.85 -22.08 -7.15
CA ARG A 59 2.86 -22.82 -6.35
C ARG A 59 2.58 -22.15 -5.01
N GLY A 60 1.40 -22.40 -4.47
CA GLY A 60 1.00 -21.97 -3.13
C GLY A 60 0.89 -20.45 -2.97
N VAL A 61 0.61 -19.71 -4.03
CA VAL A 61 0.48 -18.25 -3.95
C VAL A 61 -0.90 -17.86 -3.46
N GLU A 62 -0.94 -16.96 -2.51
CA GLU A 62 -2.17 -16.47 -1.90
C GLU A 62 -2.74 -15.29 -2.69
N PHE A 63 -4.01 -15.40 -3.06
CA PHE A 63 -4.75 -14.33 -3.69
C PHE A 63 -6.11 -14.13 -3.02
N PRO A 64 -6.70 -12.93 -3.08
CA PRO A 64 -8.07 -12.75 -2.67
C PRO A 64 -9.03 -13.67 -3.42
N ASP A 65 -10.09 -14.12 -2.76
CA ASP A 65 -11.09 -15.03 -3.32
C ASP A 65 -11.74 -14.51 -4.61
N PHE A 66 -11.99 -13.19 -4.65
CA PHE A 66 -12.62 -12.47 -5.75
C PHE A 66 -11.72 -12.27 -6.98
N TYR A 67 -10.43 -12.62 -6.93
CA TYR A 67 -9.59 -12.58 -8.11
C TYR A 67 -9.95 -13.73 -9.06
N SER A 68 -10.19 -13.39 -10.33
CA SER A 68 -10.32 -14.40 -11.38
C SER A 68 -9.01 -15.17 -11.56
N VAL A 69 -9.09 -16.38 -12.13
CA VAL A 69 -7.90 -17.17 -12.47
C VAL A 69 -6.97 -16.38 -13.40
N ASN A 70 -7.54 -15.65 -14.36
CA ASN A 70 -6.77 -14.80 -15.26
C ASN A 70 -6.03 -13.67 -14.52
N ALA A 71 -6.68 -13.03 -13.55
CA ALA A 71 -6.03 -12.00 -12.72
C ALA A 71 -4.84 -12.56 -11.93
N ALA A 72 -5.01 -13.71 -11.28
CA ALA A 72 -3.92 -14.39 -10.56
C ALA A 72 -2.75 -14.74 -11.51
N ASN A 73 -3.04 -15.26 -12.70
CA ASN A 73 -2.01 -15.60 -13.71
C ASN A 73 -1.23 -14.36 -14.18
N ILE A 74 -1.92 -13.27 -14.49
CA ILE A 74 -1.28 -12.01 -14.91
C ILE A 74 -0.42 -11.45 -13.77
N VAL A 75 -0.96 -11.34 -12.55
CA VAL A 75 -0.23 -10.77 -11.42
C VAL A 75 1.02 -11.59 -11.10
N THR A 76 0.89 -12.92 -11.05
CA THR A 76 2.01 -13.80 -10.73
C THR A 76 3.11 -13.70 -11.79
N SER A 77 2.78 -13.82 -13.08
CA SER A 77 3.78 -13.73 -14.15
C SER A 77 4.45 -12.35 -14.24
N LYS A 78 3.76 -11.27 -13.86
CA LYS A 78 4.28 -9.91 -13.95
C LYS A 78 5.09 -9.49 -12.74
N TYR A 79 4.66 -9.84 -11.53
CA TYR A 79 5.19 -9.25 -10.30
C TYR A 79 5.88 -10.26 -9.39
N PHE A 80 5.60 -11.55 -9.53
CA PHE A 80 6.25 -12.55 -8.71
C PHE A 80 7.55 -12.96 -9.41
N ARG A 81 8.56 -13.27 -8.61
CA ARG A 81 9.88 -13.70 -9.07
C ARG A 81 10.20 -14.95 -8.27
N GLY A 82 10.18 -16.08 -8.95
CA GLY A 82 10.51 -17.42 -8.47
C GLY A 82 11.34 -18.12 -9.53
#